data_AF-G7VPG0-F1
#
_entry.id   AF-G7VPG0-F1
#
_cell.length_a   1.000
_cell.length_b   1.000
_cell.length_c   1.000
_cell.angle_alpha   90.00
_cell.angle_beta   90.00
_cell.angle_gamma   90.00
#
_symmetry.space_group_name_H-M   'P 1'
#
loop_
_entity.id
_entity.type
_entity.pdbx_description
1 polymer ?
#
loop_
_entity_poly.entity_id
_entity_poly.type
_entity_poly.pdbx_seq_one_letter_code
_entity_poly.pdbx_strand_id
1 'polypeptide(L)'
;MALLNKVQELKLQLPSEHHGISQYVEHALHSIDSFVEQHRQFIAAQALYGEKINGTEERLFRDTISEIKAQLVATLEKTVEDFSHKGDKHWKNHYQDGVE
;
A
#
# COMPACT_ATOMS: atom_id res chain seq x y z
N MET A 1 9.95 4.21 3.23
CA MET A 1 11.23 3.68 2.74
C MET A 1 11.17 2.17 2.48
N ALA A 2 11.05 1.31 3.49
CA ALA A 2 11.07 -0.15 3.29
C ALA A 2 10.02 -0.68 2.28
N LEU A 3 8.77 -0.22 2.39
CA LEU A 3 7.70 -0.65 1.48
C LEU A 3 7.89 -0.14 0.04
N LEU A 4 8.40 1.08 -0.16
CA LEU A 4 8.69 1.62 -1.49
C LEU A 4 9.81 0.82 -2.17
N ASN A 5 10.86 0.47 -1.43
CA ASN A 5 11.93 -0.39 -1.94
C ASN A 5 11.37 -1.75 -2.37
N LYS A 6 10.47 -2.33 -1.57
CA LYS A 6 9.80 -3.59 -1.91
C LYS A 6 8.98 -3.48 -3.19
N VAL A 7 8.24 -2.39 -3.39
CA VAL A 7 7.49 -2.15 -4.64
C VAL A 7 8.44 -2.06 -5.85
N GLN A 8 9.60 -1.41 -5.70
CA GLN A 8 10.60 -1.34 -6.78
C GLN A 8 11.21 -2.72 -7.09
N GLU A 9 11.47 -3.54 -6.08
CA GLU A 9 11.92 -4.93 -6.28
C GLU A 9 10.89 -5.76 -7.05
N LEU A 10 9.61 -5.62 -6.70
CA LEU A 10 8.50 -6.31 -7.37
C LEU A 10 8.30 -5.83 -8.80
N LYS A 11 8.49 -4.54 -9.06
CA LYS A 11 8.47 -3.98 -10.42
C LYS A 11 9.47 -4.65 -11.34
N LEU A 12 10.68 -4.96 -10.85
CA LEU A 12 11.72 -5.63 -11.65
C LEU A 12 11.36 -7.07 -12.01
N GLN A 13 10.43 -7.70 -11.28
CA GLN A 13 9.95 -9.06 -11.55
C GLN A 13 8.78 -9.06 -12.55
N LEU A 14 8.14 -7.91 -12.78
CA LEU A 14 7.05 -7.78 -13.76
C LEU A 14 7.59 -7.54 -15.17
N PRO A 15 6.92 -8.11 -16.20
CA PRO A 15 7.09 -7.66 -17.57
C PRO A 15 6.87 -6.15 -17.70
N SER A 16 7.61 -5.49 -18.60
CA SER A 16 7.57 -4.03 -18.76
C SER A 16 6.16 -3.48 -19.05
N GLU A 17 5.34 -4.25 -19.74
CA GLU A 17 3.93 -3.93 -20.03
C GLU A 17 3.04 -3.84 -18.78
N HIS A 18 3.43 -4.47 -17.68
CA HIS A 18 2.68 -4.49 -16.42
C HIS A 18 3.28 -3.58 -15.33
N HIS A 19 4.33 -2.81 -15.63
CA HIS A 19 4.94 -1.87 -14.68
C HIS A 19 3.96 -0.83 -14.14
N GLY A 20 2.90 -0.51 -14.89
CA GLY A 20 1.84 0.40 -14.46
C GLY A 20 1.17 0.00 -13.14
N ILE A 21 1.05 -1.31 -12.86
CA ILE A 21 0.44 -1.80 -11.61
C ILE A 21 1.35 -1.47 -10.41
N SER A 22 2.65 -1.71 -10.54
CA SER A 22 3.61 -1.36 -9.48
C SER A 22 3.68 0.15 -9.25
N GLN A 23 3.62 0.94 -10.33
CA GLN A 23 3.63 2.41 -10.25
C GLN A 23 2.36 2.95 -9.60
N TYR A 24 1.20 2.34 -9.85
CA TYR A 24 -0.03 2.69 -9.16
C TYR A 24 0.09 2.47 -7.65
N VAL A 25 0.65 1.33 -7.22
CA VAL A 25 0.87 1.05 -5.78
C VAL A 25 1.86 2.05 -5.17
N GLU A 26 2.91 2.42 -5.89
CA GLU A 26 3.84 3.48 -5.47
C GLU A 26 3.12 4.82 -5.26
N HIS A 27 2.29 5.26 -6.22
CA HIS A 27 1.49 6.47 -6.09
C HIS A 27 0.49 6.40 -4.92
N ALA A 28 -0.14 5.24 -4.70
CA ALA A 28 -1.06 5.03 -3.59
C ALA A 28 -0.33 5.18 -2.24
N LEU A 29 0.86 4.59 -2.08
CA LEU A 29 1.67 4.74 -0.87
C LEU A 29 2.04 6.21 -0.61
N HIS A 30 2.43 6.95 -1.66
CA HIS A 30 2.72 8.39 -1.55
C HIS A 30 1.49 9.23 -1.19
N SER A 31 0.32 8.90 -1.76
CA SER A 31 -0.95 9.55 -1.41
C SER A 31 -1.30 9.33 0.06
N ILE A 32 -1.10 8.12 0.58
CA ILE A 32 -1.34 7.81 1.99
C ILE A 32 -0.32 8.54 2.89
N ASP A 33 0.95 8.63 2.51
CA ASP A 33 1.95 9.43 3.26
C ASP A 33 1.53 10.91 3.35
N SER A 34 1.00 11.45 2.25
CA SER A 34 0.49 12.83 2.20
C SER A 34 -0.72 13.01 3.12
N PHE A 35 -1.64 12.04 3.13
CA PHE A 35 -2.80 12.04 4.01
C PHE A 35 -2.42 11.99 5.49
N VAL A 36 -1.43 11.16 5.87
CA VAL A 36 -0.92 11.11 7.25
C VAL A 36 -0.36 12.46 7.69
N GLU A 37 0.36 13.15 6.79
CA GLU A 37 0.90 14.47 7.08
C GLU A 37 -0.21 15.52 7.24
N GLN A 38 -1.25 15.48 6.40
CA GLN A 38 -2.44 16.34 6.54
C GLN A 38 -3.15 16.10 7.87
N HIS A 39 -3.36 14.82 8.25
CA HIS A 39 -3.94 14.46 9.54
C HIS A 39 -3.11 14.99 10.72
N ARG A 40 -1.78 14.87 10.66
CA ARG A 40 -0.87 15.41 11.67
C ARG A 40 -1.02 16.93 11.82
N GLN A 41 -1.11 17.66 10.71
CA GLN A 41 -1.29 19.11 10.70
C GLN A 41 -2.65 19.51 11.30
N PHE A 42 -3.70 18.75 10.97
CA PHE A 42 -5.04 18.96 11.49
C PHE A 42 -5.11 18.77 13.02
N ILE A 43 -4.54 17.67 13.53
CA ILE A 43 -4.47 17.41 14.98
C ILE A 43 -3.65 18.48 15.70
N ALA A 44 -2.55 18.94 15.11
CA ALA A 44 -1.76 20.03 15.68
C ALA A 44 -2.57 21.34 15.76
N ALA A 45 -3.36 21.65 14.73
CA ALA A 45 -4.24 22.81 14.72
C ALA A 45 -5.31 22.72 15.81
N GLN A 46 -5.99 21.58 15.96
CA GLN A 46 -6.96 21.34 17.03
C GLN A 46 -6.36 21.57 18.43
N ALA A 47 -5.15 21.04 18.66
CA ALA A 47 -4.45 21.22 19.94
C ALA A 47 -4.17 22.70 20.25
N LEU A 48 -3.82 23.51 19.23
CA LEU A 48 -3.63 24.95 19.38
C LEU A 48 -4.93 25.69 19.74
N TYR A 49 -6.08 25.19 19.30
CA TYR A 49 -7.40 25.69 19.69
C TYR A 49 -7.86 25.21 21.07
N GLY A 50 -7.05 24.42 21.78
CA GLY A 50 -7.33 23.93 23.13
C GLY A 50 -8.12 22.62 23.17
N GLU A 51 -8.31 21.95 22.03
CA GLU A 51 -8.90 20.62 22.00
C GLU A 51 -7.92 19.58 22.56
N LYS A 52 -8.45 18.64 23.35
CA LYS A 52 -7.64 17.58 23.95
C LYS A 52 -7.46 16.44 22.95
N ILE A 53 -6.22 16.20 22.54
CA ILE A 53 -5.90 15.10 21.63
C ILE A 53 -5.99 13.76 22.36
N ASN A 54 -6.73 12.81 21.78
CA ASN A 54 -6.81 11.44 22.28
C ASN A 54 -5.66 10.61 21.69
N GLY A 55 -4.64 10.34 22.51
CA GLY A 55 -3.47 9.57 22.08
C GLY A 55 -3.78 8.12 21.67
N THR A 56 -4.89 7.54 22.15
CA THR A 56 -5.32 6.20 21.75
C THR A 56 -5.87 6.19 20.33
N GLU A 57 -6.68 7.20 19.98
CA GLU A 57 -7.21 7.36 18.61
C GLU A 57 -6.08 7.62 17.61
N GLU A 58 -5.13 8.48 17.97
CA GLU A 58 -3.97 8.77 17.13
C GLU A 58 -3.10 7.52 16.89
N ARG A 59 -2.93 6.67 17.91
CA ARG A 59 -2.23 5.39 17.77
C ARG A 59 -2.99 4.47 16.83
N LEU A 60 -4.29 4.28 17.06
CA LEU A 60 -5.14 3.43 16.23
C LEU A 60 -5.10 3.86 14.76
N PHE A 61 -5.14 5.17 14.50
CA PHE A 61 -4.99 5.73 13.16
C PHE A 61 -3.67 5.30 12.50
N ARG A 62 -2.54 5.47 13.19
CA ARG A 62 -1.21 5.12 12.66
C ARG A 62 -1.05 3.63 12.43
N ASP A 63 -1.57 2.80 13.33
CA ASP A 63 -1.54 1.35 13.21
C ASP A 63 -2.35 0.90 11.99
N THR A 64 -3.57 1.43 11.84
CA THR A 64 -4.45 1.17 10.69
C THR A 64 -3.80 1.57 9.37
N ILE A 65 -3.19 2.75 9.30
CA ILE A 65 -2.48 3.20 8.08
C ILE A 65 -1.31 2.28 7.76
N SER A 66 -0.57 1.83 8.76
CA SER A 66 0.55 0.91 8.58
C SER A 66 0.08 -0.44 8.02
N GLU A 67 -1.03 -0.96 8.52
CA GLU A 67 -1.65 -2.18 8.03
C GLU A 67 -2.15 -2.03 6.59
N ILE A 68 -2.84 -0.94 6.25
CA ILE A 68 -3.30 -0.67 4.88
C ILE A 68 -2.12 -0.64 3.89
N LYS A 69 -1.03 0.05 4.23
CA LYS A 69 0.17 0.09 3.38
C LYS A 69 0.78 -1.30 3.19
N ALA A 70 0.82 -2.13 4.24
CA ALA A 70 1.29 -3.49 4.14
C ALA A 70 0.38 -4.36 3.25
N GLN A 71 -0.94 -4.24 3.38
CA GLN A 71 -1.91 -4.96 2.55
C GLN A 71 -1.81 -4.59 1.07
N LEU A 72 -1.55 -3.33 0.74
CA LEU A 72 -1.32 -2.90 -0.65
C LEU A 72 -0.09 -3.58 -1.27
N VAL A 73 1.02 -3.61 -0.53
CA VAL A 73 2.25 -4.27 -1.01
C VAL A 73 2.06 -5.78 -1.10
N ALA A 74 1.46 -6.42 -0.10
CA ALA A 74 1.16 -7.86 -0.14
C ALA A 74 0.22 -8.25 -1.30
N THR A 75 -0.71 -7.37 -1.65
CA THR A 75 -1.57 -7.54 -2.83
C THR A 75 -0.74 -7.47 -4.12
N LEU A 76 0.18 -6.50 -4.23
CA LEU A 76 1.11 -6.43 -5.37
C LEU A 76 1.99 -7.67 -5.46
N GLU A 77 2.51 -8.18 -4.34
CA GLU A 77 3.31 -9.41 -4.29
C GLU A 77 2.55 -10.59 -4.90
N LYS A 78 1.31 -10.84 -4.46
CA LYS A 78 0.45 -11.89 -5.02
C LYS A 78 0.21 -11.72 -6.51
N THR A 79 -0.05 -10.50 -6.96
CA THR A 79 -0.22 -10.20 -8.38
C THR A 79 1.05 -10.50 -9.17
N VAL A 80 2.24 -10.14 -8.65
CA VAL A 80 3.54 -10.45 -9.28
C VAL A 80 3.78 -11.96 -9.33
N GLU A 81 3.42 -12.69 -8.27
CA GLU A 81 3.50 -14.16 -8.25
C GLU A 81 2.62 -14.78 -9.34
N ASP A 82 1.38 -14.29 -9.51
CA ASP A 82 0.47 -14.76 -10.57
C ASP A 82 1.03 -14.50 -11.97
N PHE A 83 1.68 -13.35 -12.20
CA PHE A 83 2.37 -13.08 -13.46
C PHE A 83 3.59 -13.97 -13.68
N SER A 84 4.34 -14.27 -12.62
CA SER A 84 5.58 -15.05 -12.69
C SER A 84 5.33 -16.54 -12.97
N HIS A 85 4.20 -17.08 -12.51
CA HIS A 85 3.82 -18.48 -12.70
C HIS A 85 2.84 -18.69 -13.86
N LYS A 86 2.67 -17.69 -14.74
CA LYS A 86 1.77 -17.75 -15.90
C LYS A 86 2.23 -18.85 -16.86
N GLY A 87 1.60 -20.02 -16.78
CA GLY A 87 1.93 -21.22 -17.58
C GLY A 87 2.31 -22.45 -16.77
N ASP A 88 2.50 -22.33 -15.45
CA ASP A 88 2.62 -23.49 -14.57
C ASP A 88 1.25 -24.15 -14.38
N LYS A 89 1.15 -25.42 -14.79
CA LYS A 89 -0.08 -26.22 -14.72
C LYS A 89 -0.48 -26.58 -13.29
N HIS A 90 0.44 -26.46 -12.33
CA HIS A 90 0.20 -26.75 -10.91
C HIS A 90 0.03 -25.48 -10.08
N TRP A 91 0.22 -24.29 -10.67
CA TRP A 91 0.00 -23.03 -9.99
C TRP A 91 -1.50 -22.74 -9.82
N LYS A 92 -1.86 -22.23 -8.65
CA LYS A 92 -3.20 -21.75 -8.35
C LYS A 92 -3.12 -20.24 -8.15
N ASN A 93 -3.67 -19.49 -9.11
CA ASN A 93 -3.67 -18.03 -9.03
C ASN A 93 -4.28 -17.53 -7.73
N HIS A 94 -3.69 -16.47 -7.17
CA HIS A 94 -4.26 -15.73 -6.06
C HIS A 94 -5.52 -14.99 -6.48
N TYR A 95 -5.52 -14.43 -7.69
CA TYR A 95 -6.67 -13.75 -8.30
C TYR A 95 -7.08 -14.46 -9.60
N GLN A 96 -8.35 -14.84 -9.72
CA GLN A 96 -8.87 -15.47 -10.92
C GLN A 96 -9.10 -14.41 -12.01
N ASP A 97 -8.53 -14.61 -13.20
CA ASP A 97 -8.78 -13.74 -14.35
C ASP A 97 -10.25 -13.85 -14.79
N GLY A 98 -10.98 -12.72 -14.78
CA GLY A 98 -12.29 -12.60 -15.43
C GLY A 98 -13.52 -13.02 -14.62
N VAL A 99 -13.47 -12.99 -13.28
CA VAL A 99 -14.69 -13.05 -12.45
C VAL A 99 -15.15 -11.64 -12.10
N GLU A 100 -16.08 -11.14 -12.92
CA GLU A 100 -17.26 -10.38 -12.45
C GLU A 100 -18.49 -11.26 -12.60
#